data_AF-A0A1V5PGG3-F1
#
_entry.id   AF-A0A1V5PGG3-F1
#
_cell.length_a   1.000
_cell.length_b   1.000
_cell.length_c   1.000
_cell.angle_alpha   90.00
_cell.angle_beta   90.00
_cell.angle_gamma   90.00
#
_symmetry.space_group_name_H-M   'P 1'
#
loop_
_entity.id
_entity.type
_entity.pdbx_description
1 polymer ?
#
loop_
_entity_poly.entity_id
_entity_poly.type
_entity_poly.pdbx_seq_one_letter_code
_entity_poly.pdbx_strand_id
1 'polypeptide(L)'
;MRGVFLETLGDPGAEAALRAAEQAHGDRERYLVSCGQLQAHLERWEDLQQTAADLLATNADSAFGYLYRGMAAAGLGDLAQARADLARAGELAQEQQLHEVYITSRTLLVNLMQSGTW
;
A
#
# COMPACT_ATOMS: atom_id res chain seq x y z
N MET A 1 17.14 8.02 -13.35
CA MET A 1 17.80 6.89 -12.64
C MET A 1 17.35 6.78 -11.18
N ARG A 2 16.04 6.88 -10.90
CA ARG A 2 15.49 6.77 -9.52
C ARG A 2 15.14 5.32 -9.13
N GLY A 3 14.99 4.44 -10.13
CA GLY A 3 14.50 3.06 -9.95
C GLY A 3 15.56 2.01 -9.58
N VAL A 4 16.84 2.20 -9.96
CA VAL A 4 17.89 1.18 -9.76
C VAL A 4 18.38 1.10 -8.30
N PHE A 5 18.10 2.12 -7.48
CA PHE A 5 18.56 2.15 -6.08
C PHE A 5 17.59 1.47 -5.09
N LEU A 6 16.34 1.20 -5.50
CA LEU A 6 15.34 0.56 -4.64
C LEU A 6 15.37 -0.99 -4.74
N GLU A 7 16.10 -1.53 -5.71
CA GLU A 7 16.23 -2.98 -5.96
C GLU A 7 17.15 -3.72 -4.98
N THR A 8 17.81 -3.03 -4.04
CA THR A 8 18.66 -3.68 -3.01
C THR A 8 17.90 -3.93 -1.68
N LEU A 9 16.64 -4.36 -1.80
CA LEU A 9 15.86 -5.33 -1.00
C LEU A 9 16.04 -5.48 0.53
N GLY A 10 16.37 -4.42 1.23
CA GLY A 10 16.42 -4.40 2.70
C GLY A 10 17.29 -3.30 3.31
N ASP A 11 17.88 -2.45 2.49
CA ASP A 11 18.79 -1.41 2.94
C ASP A 11 18.03 -0.26 3.65
N PRO A 12 18.37 0.07 4.92
CA PRO A 12 17.94 1.30 5.60
C PRO A 12 18.16 2.57 4.75
N GLY A 13 19.08 2.53 3.78
CA GLY A 13 19.33 3.58 2.81
C GLY A 13 18.11 3.95 1.94
N ALA A 14 17.25 3.00 1.59
CA ALA A 14 16.06 3.27 0.77
C ALA A 14 15.04 4.12 1.53
N GLU A 15 14.75 3.77 2.78
CA GLU A 15 13.86 4.56 3.65
C GLU A 15 14.47 5.91 4.00
N ALA A 16 15.77 5.97 4.27
CA ALA A 16 16.47 7.22 4.54
C ALA A 16 16.43 8.16 3.33
N ALA A 17 16.59 7.64 2.11
CA ALA A 17 16.50 8.41 0.87
C ALA A 17 15.08 8.95 0.64
N LEU A 18 14.05 8.14 0.90
CA LEU A 18 12.66 8.60 0.82
C LEU A 18 12.38 9.70 1.84
N ARG A 19 12.84 9.55 3.09
CA ARG A 19 12.64 10.54 4.15
C ARG A 19 13.34 11.86 3.84
N ALA A 20 14.56 11.81 3.30
CA ALA A 20 15.27 13.00 2.84
C ALA A 20 14.51 13.70 1.69
N ALA A 21 13.94 12.93 0.75
CA ALA A 21 13.15 13.47 -0.34
C ALA A 21 11.85 14.13 0.17
N GLU A 22 11.20 13.55 1.17
CA GLU A 22 10.04 14.15 1.83
C GLU A 22 10.40 15.51 2.45
N GLN A 23 11.49 15.58 3.24
CA GLN A 23 11.93 16.82 3.87
C GLN A 23 12.25 17.93 2.85
N ALA A 24 12.77 17.55 1.67
CA ALA A 24 13.12 18.48 0.61
C ALA A 24 11.92 18.94 -0.22
N HIS A 25 10.88 18.11 -0.39
CA HIS A 25 9.80 18.34 -1.34
C HIS A 25 8.40 18.49 -0.71
N GLY A 26 8.23 18.18 0.58
CA GLY A 26 6.99 18.38 1.33
C GLY A 26 5.81 17.47 0.95
N ASP A 27 6.01 16.50 0.06
CA ASP A 27 4.94 15.64 -0.44
C ASP A 27 4.82 14.36 0.42
N ARG A 28 4.14 14.49 1.56
CA ARG A 28 3.92 13.41 2.55
C ARG A 28 3.20 12.21 1.92
N GLU A 29 2.16 12.46 1.13
CA GLU A 29 1.34 11.39 0.53
C GLU A 29 2.18 10.56 -0.44
N ARG A 30 2.95 11.19 -1.33
CA ARG A 30 3.84 10.47 -2.25
C ARG A 30 4.97 9.72 -1.52
N TYR A 31 5.50 10.30 -0.45
CA TYR A 31 6.47 9.62 0.41
C TYR A 31 5.87 8.34 1.01
N LEU A 32 4.70 8.44 1.62
CA LEU A 32 3.99 7.30 2.22
C LEU A 32 3.64 6.23 1.19
N VAL A 33 3.20 6.61 -0.02
CA VAL A 33 2.97 5.65 -1.11
C VAL A 33 4.26 4.89 -1.45
N SER A 34 5.39 5.59 -1.56
CA SER A 34 6.67 4.96 -1.85
C SER A 34 7.12 4.01 -0.73
N CYS A 35 6.90 4.37 0.53
CA CYS A 35 7.13 3.49 1.67
C CYS A 35 6.24 2.25 1.63
N GLY A 36 4.95 2.42 1.36
CA GLY A 36 4.00 1.31 1.29
C GLY A 36 4.36 0.30 0.19
N GLN A 37 4.82 0.75 -0.97
CA GLN A 37 5.33 -0.13 -2.03
C GLN A 37 6.52 -0.97 -1.55
N LEU A 38 7.50 -0.34 -0.90
CA LEU A 38 8.69 -1.04 -0.40
C LEU A 38 8.32 -2.04 0.70
N GLN A 39 7.50 -1.64 1.67
CA GLN A 39 7.07 -2.47 2.79
C GLN A 39 6.25 -3.66 2.32
N ALA A 40 5.34 -3.46 1.37
CA ALA A 40 4.57 -4.54 0.75
C ALA A 40 5.46 -5.55 0.01
N HIS A 41 6.48 -5.06 -0.70
CA HIS A 41 7.42 -5.93 -1.40
C HIS A 41 8.32 -6.74 -0.46
N LEU A 42 8.65 -6.17 0.70
CA LEU A 42 9.44 -6.83 1.75
C LEU A 42 8.59 -7.62 2.76
N GLU A 43 7.28 -7.72 2.52
CA GLU A 43 6.33 -8.41 3.41
C GLU A 43 6.34 -7.90 4.86
N ARG A 44 6.68 -6.61 5.06
CA ARG A 44 6.68 -5.95 6.37
C ARG A 44 5.28 -5.47 6.72
N TRP A 45 4.40 -6.41 7.05
CA TRP A 45 2.96 -6.16 7.16
C TRP A 45 2.60 -5.19 8.28
N GLU A 46 3.28 -5.24 9.42
CA GLU A 46 3.06 -4.31 10.52
C GLU A 46 3.43 -2.87 10.15
N ASP A 47 4.55 -2.69 9.44
CA ASP A 47 4.97 -1.36 8.95
C ASP A 47 4.03 -0.86 7.86
N LEU A 48 3.59 -1.75 6.97
CA LEU A 48 2.62 -1.45 5.93
C LEU A 48 1.27 -1.02 6.53
N GLN A 49 0.84 -1.66 7.62
CA GLN A 49 -0.37 -1.28 8.35
C GLN A 49 -0.25 0.14 8.91
N GLN A 50 0.91 0.50 9.47
CA GLN A 50 1.13 1.85 9.98
C GLN A 50 1.16 2.89 8.86
N THR A 51 1.87 2.61 7.76
CA THR A 51 1.88 3.49 6.57
C THR A 51 0.47 3.70 6.00
N ALA A 52 -0.35 2.65 5.97
CA ALA A 52 -1.73 2.75 5.55
C ALA A 52 -2.57 3.65 6.47
N ALA A 53 -2.37 3.55 7.79
CA ALA A 53 -3.02 4.44 8.76
C ALA A 53 -2.61 5.90 8.55
N ASP A 54 -1.33 6.16 8.32
CA ASP A 54 -0.81 7.50 8.04
C ASP A 54 -1.39 8.08 6.73
N LEU A 55 -1.53 7.27 5.68
CA LEU A 55 -2.18 7.67 4.42
C LEU A 55 -3.63 8.05 4.64
N LEU A 56 -4.39 7.23 5.37
CA LEU A 56 -5.80 7.48 5.66
C LEU A 56 -6.00 8.67 6.61
N ALA A 57 -5.04 8.96 7.48
CA ALA A 57 -5.05 10.17 8.29
C ALA A 57 -4.77 11.44 7.46
N THR A 58 -3.96 11.32 6.41
CA THR A 58 -3.65 12.43 5.49
C THR A 58 -4.80 12.67 4.51
N ASN A 59 -5.36 11.59 3.97
CA ASN A 59 -6.45 11.58 3.02
C ASN A 59 -7.36 10.38 3.32
N ALA A 60 -8.53 10.65 3.90
CA ALA A 60 -9.49 9.62 4.30
C ALA A 60 -10.03 8.80 3.13
N ASP A 61 -10.00 9.35 1.90
CA ASP A 61 -10.41 8.68 0.67
C ASP A 61 -9.19 8.21 -0.15
N SER A 62 -8.04 7.97 0.48
CA SER A 62 -6.85 7.48 -0.23
C SER A 62 -7.04 6.04 -0.72
N ALA A 63 -7.10 5.84 -2.04
CA ALA A 63 -7.17 4.50 -2.63
C ALA A 63 -5.93 3.66 -2.26
N PHE A 64 -4.75 4.27 -2.17
CA PHE A 64 -3.52 3.62 -1.69
C PHE A 64 -3.60 3.26 -0.21
N GLY A 65 -4.17 4.13 0.64
CA GLY A 65 -4.38 3.86 2.05
C GLY A 65 -5.22 2.60 2.28
N TYR A 66 -6.36 2.47 1.58
CA TYR A 66 -7.18 1.26 1.63
C TYR A 66 -6.49 0.05 1.02
N LEU A 67 -5.78 0.19 -0.11
CA LEU A 67 -5.04 -0.92 -0.73
C LEU A 67 -4.00 -1.49 0.24
N TYR A 68 -3.15 -0.64 0.82
CA TYR A 68 -2.10 -1.08 1.73
C TYR A 68 -2.64 -1.64 3.04
N ARG A 69 -3.72 -1.07 3.59
CA ARG A 69 -4.37 -1.64 4.76
C ARG A 69 -4.93 -3.03 4.46
N GLY A 70 -5.54 -3.22 3.29
CA GLY A 70 -6.05 -4.51 2.84
C GLY A 70 -4.95 -5.56 2.62
N MET A 71 -3.82 -5.15 2.04
CA MET A 71 -2.63 -6.01 1.88
C MET A 71 -2.03 -6.41 3.22
N ALA A 72 -1.85 -5.45 4.13
CA ALA A 72 -1.34 -5.72 5.48
C ALA A 72 -2.27 -6.65 6.25
N ALA A 73 -3.58 -6.39 6.22
CA ALA A 73 -4.58 -7.26 6.84
C ALA A 73 -4.54 -8.69 6.28
N ALA A 74 -4.37 -8.85 4.96
CA ALA A 74 -4.20 -10.17 4.35
C ALA A 74 -2.92 -10.88 4.83
N GLY A 75 -1.79 -10.16 4.87
CA GLY A 75 -0.50 -10.67 5.36
C GLY A 75 -0.54 -11.06 6.84
N LEU A 76 -1.32 -10.35 7.66
CA LEU A 76 -1.53 -10.62 9.08
C LEU A 76 -2.66 -11.63 9.37
N GLY A 77 -3.34 -12.12 8.33
CA GLY A 77 -4.39 -13.13 8.45
C GLY A 77 -5.81 -12.61 8.73
N ASP A 78 -6.02 -11.30 8.84
CA ASP A 78 -7.37 -10.71 8.91
C ASP A 78 -7.99 -10.61 7.50
N LEU A 79 -8.43 -11.76 7.00
CA LEU A 79 -9.01 -11.87 5.66
C LEU A 79 -10.35 -11.14 5.54
N ALA A 80 -11.05 -10.88 6.64
CA ALA A 80 -12.31 -10.15 6.63
C ALA A 80 -12.06 -8.67 6.36
N GLN A 81 -11.15 -8.05 7.11
CA GLN A 81 -10.73 -6.69 6.88
C GLN A 81 -10.07 -6.53 5.51
N ALA A 82 -9.20 -7.46 5.12
CA ALA A 82 -8.55 -7.43 3.82
C ALA A 82 -9.55 -7.34 2.66
N ARG A 83 -10.62 -8.15 2.69
CA ARG A 83 -11.67 -8.12 1.66
C ARG A 83 -12.40 -6.78 1.62
N ALA A 84 -12.76 -6.22 2.78
CA ALA A 84 -13.45 -4.93 2.84
C ALA A 84 -12.59 -3.80 2.30
N ASP A 85 -11.32 -3.74 2.73
CA ASP A 85 -10.38 -2.69 2.34
C ASP A 85 -10.00 -2.77 0.85
N LEU A 86 -9.76 -3.97 0.31
CA LEU A 86 -9.48 -4.15 -1.11
C LEU A 86 -10.68 -3.81 -2.00
N ALA A 87 -11.91 -4.09 -1.53
CA ALA A 87 -13.11 -3.66 -2.25
C ALA A 87 -13.20 -2.13 -2.32
N ARG A 88 -13.03 -1.45 -1.17
CA ARG A 88 -13.07 0.01 -1.10
C ARG A 88 -11.95 0.68 -1.89
N ALA A 89 -10.74 0.12 -1.85
CA ALA A 89 -9.61 0.59 -2.66
C ALA A 89 -9.93 0.54 -4.16
N GLY A 90 -10.60 -0.52 -4.62
CA GLY A 90 -11.04 -0.66 -6.00
C GLY A 90 -12.04 0.41 -6.43
N GLU A 91 -13.03 0.71 -5.59
CA GLU A 91 -14.03 1.77 -5.86
C GLU A 91 -13.36 3.15 -6.00
N LEU A 92 -12.58 3.54 -4.98
CA LEU A 92 -11.87 4.82 -4.95
C LEU A 92 -10.88 4.94 -6.10
N ALA A 93 -10.19 3.86 -6.46
CA ALA A 93 -9.27 3.86 -7.59
C ALA A 93 -9.95 4.13 -8.93
N GLN A 94 -11.20 3.68 -9.13
CA GLN A 94 -11.96 4.01 -10.32
C GLN A 94 -12.34 5.49 -10.35
N GLU A 95 -12.82 6.03 -9.23
CA GLU A 95 -13.17 7.45 -9.08
C GLU A 95 -11.96 8.36 -9.33
N GLN A 96 -10.79 7.95 -8.83
CA GLN A 96 -9.52 8.68 -8.93
C GLN A 96 -8.72 8.36 -10.19
N GLN A 97 -9.23 7.49 -11.07
CA GLN A 97 -8.57 7.07 -12.31
C GLN A 97 -7.19 6.41 -12.09
N LEU A 98 -7.00 5.76 -10.93
CA LEU A 98 -5.80 5.03 -10.54
C LEU A 98 -5.87 3.58 -11.03
N HIS A 99 -5.61 3.41 -12.33
CA HIS A 99 -5.75 2.12 -13.03
C HIS A 99 -4.95 0.98 -12.38
N GLU A 100 -3.73 1.26 -11.92
CA GLU A 100 -2.87 0.27 -11.26
C GLU A 100 -3.48 -0.21 -9.93
N VAL A 101 -3.94 0.73 -9.09
CA VAL A 101 -4.56 0.42 -7.79
C VAL A 101 -5.84 -0.38 -8.01
N TYR A 102 -6.64 -0.02 -9.02
CA TYR A 102 -7.85 -0.77 -9.37
C TYR A 102 -7.52 -2.22 -9.73
N ILE A 103 -6.59 -2.45 -10.66
CA ILE A 103 -6.22 -3.81 -11.10
C ILE A 103 -5.70 -4.62 -9.91
N THR A 104 -4.78 -4.07 -9.12
CA THR A 104 -4.18 -4.77 -7.98
C THR A 104 -5.22 -5.12 -6.93
N SER A 105 -6.08 -4.16 -6.56
CA SER A 105 -7.14 -4.38 -5.57
C SER A 105 -8.10 -5.48 -6.00
N ARG A 106 -8.51 -5.50 -7.27
CA ARG A 106 -9.42 -6.51 -7.82
C ARG A 106 -8.78 -7.90 -7.87
N THR A 107 -7.53 -8.00 -8.29
CA THR A 107 -6.80 -9.27 -8.34
C THR A 107 -6.66 -9.88 -6.94
N LEU A 108 -6.21 -9.08 -5.96
CA LEU A 108 -6.06 -9.54 -4.58
C LEU A 108 -7.41 -9.95 -3.97
N LEU A 109 -8.46 -9.16 -4.20
CA LEU A 109 -9.79 -9.47 -3.69
C LEU A 109 -10.31 -10.81 -4.24
N VAL A 110 -10.14 -11.06 -5.53
CA VAL A 110 -10.55 -12.34 -6.15
C VAL A 110 -9.78 -13.52 -5.56
N ASN A 111 -8.46 -13.39 -5.39
CA ASN A 111 -7.63 -14.43 -4.78
C ASN A 111 -8.07 -14.76 -3.35
N LEU A 112 -8.43 -13.75 -2.56
CA LEU A 112 -8.96 -13.95 -1.20
C LEU A 112 -10.33 -14.64 -1.19
N MET A 113 -11.20 -14.36 -2.16
CA MET A 113 -12.50 -15.04 -2.25
C MET A 113 -12.36 -16.51 -2.65
N GLN A 114 -11.42 -16.83 -3.53
CA GLN A 114 -11.18 -18.21 -3.99
C GLN A 114 -10.45 -19.09 -2.96
N SER A 115 -9.64 -18.49 -2.09
CA SER A 115 -8.93 -19.22 -1.02
C SER A 115 -9.79 -19.52 0.21
N GLY A 116 -11.00 -18.95 0.29
CA GLY A 116 -11.93 -19.10 1.43
C GLY A 116 -12.99 -20.19 1.28
N THR A 117 -13.02 -20.95 0.17
CA THR A 117 -13.95 -22.07 -0.02
C THR A 117 -13.36 -23.37 0.53
N TRP A 118 -13.79 -23.75 1.75
CA TRP A 118 -13.69 -25.10 2.30
C TRP A 118 -15.04 -25.50 2.91
#